data_AF-A0A1G3B378-F1
#
_entry.id   AF-A0A1G3B378-F1
#
_cell.length_a   1.000
_cell.length_b   1.000
_cell.length_c   1.000
_cell.angle_alpha   90.00
_cell.angle_beta   90.00
_cell.angle_gamma   90.00
#
_symmetry.space_group_name_H-M   'P 1'
#
loop_
_entity.id
_entity.type
_entity.pdbx_description
1 polymer ?
#
loop_
_entity_poly.entity_id
_entity_poly.type
_entity_poly.pdbx_seq_one_letter_code
_entity_poly.pdbx_strand_id
1 'polypeptide(L)'
;MNSIIVTWKNSLRNLVDFYEAKRGSIYTFYPTLFLLFVLINIGCYWWAMFTAFPELTRGNAGQHYFKVQFPVGFLGALFDSLSFFVTIFIIRRVLRAQKNVEYILHLSLDLVIAVLATFWVLFVFSFSGWIIHLLDSIHQDLADRNEDYKRMLVDALANPTDNKRNIYFGLIMGVSAMLPTCSYVFMFLKSSFRTIFQQKY
;
A
#
# COMPACT_ATOMS: atom_id res chain seq x y z
N MET A 1 -22.90 0.08 20.35
CA MET A 1 -22.18 -0.80 19.39
C MET A 1 -23.04 -1.18 18.18
N ASN A 2 -24.24 -1.75 18.34
CA ASN A 2 -25.10 -2.13 17.20
C ASN A 2 -25.43 -0.98 16.23
N SER A 3 -25.73 0.24 16.72
CA SER A 3 -26.02 1.39 15.85
C SER A 3 -24.81 1.86 15.02
N ILE A 4 -23.59 1.80 15.60
CA ILE A 4 -22.34 2.12 14.88
C ILE A 4 -22.13 1.13 13.73
N ILE A 5 -22.29 -0.17 14.02
CA ILE A 5 -22.10 -1.25 13.05
C ILE A 5 -23.12 -1.14 11.90
N VAL A 6 -24.38 -0.82 12.20
CA VAL A 6 -25.42 -0.64 11.17
C VAL A 6 -25.13 0.58 10.28
N THR A 7 -24.78 1.72 10.89
CA THR A 7 -24.44 2.96 10.15
C THR A 7 -23.23 2.76 9.25
N TRP A 8 -22.25 2.00 9.72
CA TRP A 8 -21.06 1.67 8.95
C TRP A 8 -21.35 0.69 7.83
N LYS A 9 -22.10 -0.39 8.09
CA LYS A 9 -22.54 -1.35 7.05
C LYS A 9 -23.30 -0.64 5.93
N ASN A 10 -24.16 0.33 6.25
CA ASN A 10 -24.86 1.13 5.25
C ASN A 10 -23.89 2.02 4.46
N SER A 11 -22.90 2.62 5.11
CA SER A 11 -21.87 3.43 4.43
C SER A 11 -21.00 2.59 3.48
N LEU A 12 -20.61 1.39 3.91
CA LEU A 12 -19.88 0.42 3.09
C LEU A 12 -20.71 -0.08 1.92
N ARG A 13 -22.00 -0.39 2.15
CA ARG A 13 -22.92 -0.79 1.08
C ARG A 13 -23.03 0.30 0.02
N ASN A 14 -23.23 1.56 0.43
CA ASN A 14 -23.25 2.68 -0.51
C ASN A 14 -21.95 2.81 -1.31
N LEU A 15 -20.79 2.54 -0.71
CA LEU A 15 -19.51 2.56 -1.41
C LEU A 15 -19.37 1.41 -2.41
N VAL A 16 -19.80 0.20 -2.04
CA VAL A 16 -19.81 -0.96 -2.95
C VAL A 16 -20.79 -0.73 -4.09
N ASP A 17 -21.98 -0.21 -3.81
CA ASP A 17 -23.01 0.06 -4.82
C ASP A 17 -22.54 1.17 -5.78
N PHE A 18 -21.90 2.22 -5.26
CA PHE A 18 -21.26 3.25 -6.08
C PHE A 18 -20.16 2.66 -6.97
N TYR A 19 -19.30 1.81 -6.39
CA TYR A 19 -18.25 1.11 -7.14
C TYR A 19 -18.85 0.23 -8.24
N GLU A 20 -19.87 -0.59 -7.95
CA GLU A 20 -20.49 -1.47 -8.93
C GLU A 20 -21.20 -0.67 -10.04
N ALA A 21 -21.85 0.45 -9.71
CA ALA A 21 -22.49 1.32 -10.69
C ALA A 21 -21.48 2.03 -11.62
N LYS A 22 -20.27 2.35 -11.13
CA LYS A 22 -19.25 3.10 -11.88
C LYS A 22 -18.14 2.25 -12.49
N ARG A 23 -17.96 0.99 -12.07
CA ARG A 23 -16.89 0.08 -12.53
C ARG A 23 -16.91 -0.16 -14.04
N GLY A 24 -18.09 -0.19 -14.67
CA GLY A 24 -18.21 -0.50 -16.10
C GLY A 24 -17.71 -1.91 -16.45
N SER A 25 -17.12 -2.09 -17.63
CA SER A 25 -16.59 -3.39 -18.07
C SER A 25 -15.34 -3.80 -17.29
N ILE A 26 -15.30 -5.07 -16.87
CA ILE A 26 -14.16 -5.70 -16.19
C ILE A 26 -12.90 -5.57 -17.05
N TYR A 27 -13.00 -5.83 -18.35
CA TYR A 27 -11.83 -5.82 -19.23
C TYR A 27 -11.16 -4.46 -19.37
N THR A 28 -11.91 -3.37 -19.19
CA THR A 28 -11.36 -2.00 -19.23
C THR A 28 -10.96 -1.50 -17.85
N PHE A 29 -11.71 -1.89 -16.82
CA PHE A 29 -11.52 -1.38 -15.47
C PHE A 29 -10.19 -1.82 -14.86
N TYR A 30 -9.85 -3.12 -14.98
CA TYR A 30 -8.66 -3.68 -14.33
C TYR A 30 -7.35 -3.14 -14.92
N PRO A 31 -7.18 -3.10 -16.26
CA PRO A 31 -5.98 -2.47 -16.84
C PRO A 31 -5.88 -0.99 -16.49
N THR A 32 -6.99 -0.25 -16.48
CA THR A 32 -6.99 1.18 -16.13
C THR A 32 -6.59 1.40 -14.67
N LEU A 33 -7.14 0.59 -13.74
CA LEU A 33 -6.78 0.65 -12.32
C LEU A 33 -5.31 0.29 -12.10
N PHE A 34 -4.82 -0.75 -12.78
CA PHE A 34 -3.41 -1.15 -12.72
C PHE A 34 -2.50 -0.03 -13.22
N LEU A 35 -2.78 0.57 -14.39
CA LEU A 35 -2.01 1.69 -14.92
C LEU A 35 -2.05 2.92 -13.99
N LEU A 36 -3.20 3.20 -13.38
CA LEU A 36 -3.31 4.24 -12.37
C LEU A 36 -2.37 3.97 -11.19
N PHE A 37 -2.35 2.75 -10.67
CA PHE A 37 -1.44 2.38 -9.59
C PHE A 37 0.04 2.41 -10.01
N VAL A 38 0.37 2.09 -11.26
CA VAL A 38 1.74 2.27 -11.79
C VAL A 38 2.14 3.74 -11.70
N LEU A 39 1.28 4.65 -12.18
CA LEU A 39 1.55 6.09 -12.13
C LEU A 39 1.69 6.61 -10.71
N ILE A 40 0.82 6.16 -9.80
CA ILE A 40 0.88 6.53 -8.38
C ILE A 40 2.18 6.01 -7.75
N ASN A 41 2.56 4.75 -7.98
CA ASN A 41 3.79 4.18 -7.41
C ASN A 41 5.04 4.91 -7.92
N ILE A 42 5.10 5.21 -9.22
CA ILE A 42 6.20 6.00 -9.79
C ILE A 42 6.21 7.41 -9.20
N GLY A 43 5.04 8.03 -9.02
CA GLY A 43 4.90 9.33 -8.37
C GLY A 43 5.40 9.33 -6.92
N CYS A 44 4.98 8.35 -6.12
CA CYS A 44 5.45 8.14 -4.75
C CYS A 44 6.96 7.89 -4.70
N TYR A 45 7.48 7.09 -5.63
CA TYR A 45 8.91 6.82 -5.76
C TYR A 45 9.73 8.09 -5.99
N TRP A 46 9.36 8.90 -6.97
CA TRP A 46 10.08 10.15 -7.23
C TRP A 46 9.89 11.18 -6.13
N TRP A 47 8.69 11.26 -5.55
CA TRP A 47 8.46 12.09 -4.38
C TRP A 47 9.43 11.73 -3.26
N ALA A 48 9.52 10.43 -2.93
CA ALA A 48 10.41 9.93 -1.89
C ALA A 48 11.89 10.15 -2.25
N MET A 49 12.29 9.95 -3.50
CA MET A 49 13.66 10.21 -3.95
C MET A 49 14.04 11.69 -3.84
N PHE A 50 13.20 12.62 -4.31
CA PHE A 50 13.52 14.04 -4.27
C PHE A 50 13.58 14.63 -2.86
N THR A 51 12.77 14.11 -1.95
CA THR A 51 12.67 14.61 -0.57
C THR A 51 13.63 13.89 0.38
N ALA A 52 13.77 12.58 0.25
CA ALA A 52 14.62 11.78 1.12
C ALA A 52 16.06 11.71 0.63
N PHE A 53 16.34 11.61 -0.68
CA PHE A 53 17.69 11.41 -1.25
C PHE A 53 17.93 12.23 -2.53
N PRO A 54 17.81 13.58 -2.48
CA PRO A 54 17.98 14.42 -3.66
C PRO A 54 19.34 14.24 -4.35
N GLU A 55 20.39 13.91 -3.60
CA GLU A 55 21.74 13.66 -4.10
C GLU A 55 21.82 12.47 -5.07
N LEU A 56 20.95 11.46 -4.91
CA LEU A 56 20.92 10.25 -5.73
C LEU A 56 20.13 10.44 -7.04
N THR A 57 19.44 11.57 -7.20
CA THR A 57 18.60 11.86 -8.38
C THR A 57 19.38 12.39 -9.58
N ARG A 58 20.67 12.71 -9.40
CA ARG A 58 21.53 13.34 -10.42
C ARG A 58 22.73 12.45 -10.77
N GLY A 59 23.35 12.73 -11.92
CA GLY A 59 24.56 12.05 -12.37
C GLY A 59 24.35 10.57 -12.69
N ASN A 60 25.40 9.76 -12.53
CA ASN A 60 25.38 8.34 -12.88
C ASN A 60 24.44 7.52 -11.96
N ALA A 61 24.33 7.91 -10.69
CA ALA A 61 23.39 7.32 -9.75
C ALA A 61 21.93 7.55 -10.19
N GLY A 62 21.62 8.76 -10.69
CA GLY A 62 20.28 9.08 -11.19
C GLY A 62 19.83 8.18 -12.35
N GLN A 63 20.73 7.76 -13.23
CA GLN A 63 20.40 6.82 -14.30
C GLN A 63 20.03 5.44 -13.77
N HIS A 64 20.75 4.95 -12.76
CA HIS A 64 20.43 3.70 -12.08
C HIS A 64 19.03 3.75 -11.46
N TYR A 65 18.76 4.79 -10.67
CA TYR A 65 17.45 4.97 -10.00
C TYR A 65 16.30 5.23 -10.98
N PHE A 66 16.58 5.87 -12.13
CA PHE A 66 15.62 6.00 -13.21
C PHE A 66 15.24 4.63 -13.80
N LYS A 67 16.18 3.69 -13.95
CA LYS A 67 15.84 2.32 -14.39
C LYS A 67 15.05 1.57 -13.31
N VAL A 68 15.39 1.76 -12.03
CA VAL A 68 14.71 1.12 -10.88
C VAL A 68 13.23 1.50 -10.78
N GLN A 69 12.83 2.69 -11.25
CA GLN A 69 11.42 3.14 -11.20
C GLN A 69 10.45 2.18 -11.92
N PHE A 70 10.89 1.49 -12.98
CA PHE A 70 10.02 0.65 -13.81
C PHE A 70 9.62 -0.64 -13.06
N PRO A 71 10.56 -1.46 -12.56
CA PRO A 71 10.21 -2.63 -11.76
C PRO A 71 9.53 -2.22 -10.44
N VAL A 72 9.93 -1.10 -9.82
CA VAL A 72 9.27 -0.59 -8.61
C VAL A 72 7.81 -0.22 -8.89
N GLY A 73 7.56 0.56 -9.94
CA GLY A 73 6.23 0.99 -10.35
C GLY A 73 5.32 -0.18 -10.72
N PHE A 74 5.86 -1.16 -11.47
CA PHE A 74 5.11 -2.33 -11.91
C PHE A 74 4.78 -3.28 -10.75
N LEU A 75 5.77 -3.64 -9.93
CA LEU A 75 5.57 -4.57 -8.81
C LEU A 75 4.78 -3.93 -7.66
N GLY A 76 4.97 -2.62 -7.43
CA GLY A 76 4.14 -1.85 -6.52
C GLY A 76 2.68 -1.86 -6.97
N ALA A 77 2.41 -1.55 -8.25
CA ALA A 77 1.06 -1.57 -8.79
C ALA A 77 0.39 -2.95 -8.75
N LEU A 78 1.17 -4.02 -8.92
CA LEU A 78 0.68 -5.39 -8.80
C LEU A 78 0.13 -5.66 -7.40
N PHE A 79 0.88 -5.26 -6.37
CA PHE A 79 0.46 -5.42 -4.98
C PHE A 79 -0.70 -4.51 -4.62
N ASP A 80 -0.68 -3.25 -5.03
CA ASP A 80 -1.76 -2.30 -4.75
C ASP A 80 -3.08 -2.74 -5.39
N SER A 81 -3.01 -3.25 -6.62
CA SER A 81 -4.16 -3.85 -7.30
C SER A 81 -4.68 -5.07 -6.54
N LEU A 82 -3.79 -5.99 -6.15
CA LEU A 82 -4.15 -7.19 -5.38
C LEU A 82 -4.78 -6.82 -4.03
N SER A 83 -4.14 -5.91 -3.30
CA SER A 83 -4.62 -5.37 -2.02
C SER A 83 -6.03 -4.78 -2.17
N PHE A 84 -6.25 -3.95 -3.18
CA PHE A 84 -7.57 -3.40 -3.49
C PHE A 84 -8.63 -4.49 -3.71
N PHE A 85 -8.33 -5.54 -4.48
CA PHE A 85 -9.28 -6.64 -4.70
C PHE A 85 -9.59 -7.42 -3.44
N VAL A 86 -8.56 -7.71 -2.64
CA VAL A 86 -8.71 -8.38 -1.35
C VAL A 86 -9.59 -7.53 -0.43
N THR A 87 -9.36 -6.22 -0.33
CA THR A 87 -10.19 -5.31 0.47
C THR A 87 -11.65 -5.31 0.00
N ILE A 88 -11.92 -5.20 -1.30
CA ILE A 88 -13.30 -5.26 -1.82
C ILE A 88 -13.95 -6.63 -1.52
N PHE A 89 -13.19 -7.72 -1.66
CA PHE A 89 -13.66 -9.06 -1.33
C PHE A 89 -14.03 -9.18 0.15
N ILE A 90 -13.19 -8.64 1.04
CA ILE A 90 -13.44 -8.59 2.49
C ILE A 90 -14.70 -7.78 2.77
N ILE A 91 -14.85 -6.58 2.19
CA ILE A 91 -16.03 -5.72 2.38
C ILE A 91 -17.32 -6.47 1.98
N ARG A 92 -17.31 -7.15 0.82
CA ARG A 92 -18.45 -7.95 0.37
C ARG A 92 -18.81 -9.06 1.35
N ARG A 93 -17.79 -9.72 1.94
CA ARG A 93 -17.98 -10.77 2.95
C ARG A 93 -18.55 -10.19 4.25
N VAL A 94 -18.05 -9.04 4.69
CA VAL A 94 -18.54 -8.31 5.88
C VAL A 94 -20.01 -7.91 5.73
N LEU A 95 -20.43 -7.49 4.53
CA LEU A 95 -21.83 -7.14 4.27
C LEU A 95 -22.78 -8.36 4.33
N ARG A 96 -22.27 -9.58 4.13
CA ARG A 96 -23.04 -10.83 4.26
C ARG A 96 -23.01 -11.44 5.67
N ALA A 97 -22.02 -11.06 6.48
CA ALA A 97 -21.85 -11.57 7.84
C ALA A 97 -22.95 -11.06 8.79
N GLN A 98 -23.63 -12.00 9.46
CA GLN A 98 -24.71 -11.74 10.43
C GLN A 98 -24.18 -11.50 11.85
N LYS A 99 -22.98 -12.00 12.19
CA LYS A 99 -22.41 -11.96 13.55
C LYS A 99 -21.36 -10.85 13.72
N ASN A 100 -21.41 -10.19 14.89
CA ASN A 100 -20.47 -9.11 15.26
C ASN A 100 -19.02 -9.58 15.53
N VAL A 101 -18.75 -10.89 15.65
CA VAL A 101 -17.39 -11.42 15.91
C VAL A 101 -16.59 -11.59 14.61
N GLU A 102 -17.24 -12.08 13.54
CA GLU A 102 -16.63 -12.13 12.19
C GLU A 102 -16.19 -10.73 11.75
N TYR A 103 -16.92 -9.72 12.18
CA TYR A 103 -16.67 -8.31 11.93
C TYR A 103 -15.33 -7.80 12.51
N ILE A 104 -14.98 -8.15 13.76
CA ILE A 104 -13.71 -7.73 14.38
C ILE A 104 -12.52 -8.45 13.74
N LEU A 105 -12.70 -9.72 13.38
CA LEU A 105 -11.70 -10.51 12.65
C LEU A 105 -11.35 -9.88 11.29
N HIS A 106 -12.33 -9.31 10.59
CA HIS A 106 -12.07 -8.66 9.31
C HIS A 106 -11.27 -7.35 9.45
N LEU A 107 -11.45 -6.58 10.52
CA LEU A 107 -10.59 -5.42 10.81
C LEU A 107 -9.14 -5.82 11.09
N SER A 108 -8.91 -7.00 11.69
CA SER A 108 -7.55 -7.50 11.91
C SER A 108 -6.83 -7.90 10.61
N LEU A 109 -7.59 -8.24 9.57
CA LEU A 109 -7.03 -8.61 8.26
C LEU A 109 -6.42 -7.39 7.55
N ASP A 110 -7.00 -6.21 7.74
CA ASP A 110 -6.43 -4.96 7.23
C ASP A 110 -5.07 -4.63 7.86
N LEU A 111 -4.89 -4.93 9.15
CA LEU A 111 -3.58 -4.81 9.82
C LEU A 111 -2.56 -5.78 9.23
N VAL A 112 -2.98 -7.02 8.91
CA VAL A 112 -2.12 -7.99 8.22
C VAL A 112 -1.72 -7.49 6.83
N ILE A 113 -2.64 -6.90 6.07
CA ILE A 113 -2.33 -6.30 4.76
C ILE A 113 -1.32 -5.16 4.91
N ALA A 114 -1.48 -4.30 5.92
CA ALA A 114 -0.52 -3.23 6.19
C ALA A 114 0.88 -3.77 6.54
N VAL A 115 0.98 -4.82 7.36
CA VAL A 115 2.26 -5.48 7.67
C VAL A 115 2.88 -6.11 6.41
N LEU A 116 2.07 -6.83 5.61
CA LEU A 116 2.53 -7.40 4.34
C LEU A 116 3.01 -6.33 3.36
N ALA A 117 2.38 -5.15 3.33
CA ALA A 117 2.81 -4.04 2.51
C ALA A 117 4.22 -3.56 2.89
N THR A 118 4.56 -3.53 4.18
CA THR A 118 5.92 -3.14 4.60
C THR A 118 6.99 -4.12 4.10
N PHE A 119 6.72 -5.43 4.20
CA PHE A 119 7.61 -6.46 3.65
C PHE A 119 7.65 -6.42 2.12
N TRP A 120 6.52 -6.13 1.47
CA TRP A 120 6.44 -6.02 0.02
C TRP A 120 7.33 -4.90 -0.51
N VAL A 121 7.30 -3.71 0.12
CA VAL A 121 8.17 -2.59 -0.28
C VAL A 121 9.64 -3.01 -0.27
N LEU A 122 10.12 -3.67 0.79
CA LEU A 122 11.50 -4.16 0.88
C LEU A 122 11.83 -5.17 -0.22
N PHE A 123 10.93 -6.11 -0.46
CA PHE A 123 11.08 -7.10 -1.54
C PHE A 123 11.18 -6.42 -2.90
N VAL A 124 10.29 -5.47 -3.20
CA VAL A 124 10.28 -4.75 -4.47
C VAL A 124 11.60 -3.99 -4.67
N PHE A 125 12.14 -3.34 -3.65
CA PHE A 125 13.42 -2.64 -3.76
C PHE A 125 14.60 -3.59 -3.96
N SER A 126 14.66 -4.69 -3.20
CA SER A 126 15.71 -5.69 -3.35
C SER A 126 15.69 -6.33 -4.75
N PHE A 127 14.51 -6.77 -5.18
CA PHE A 127 14.32 -7.43 -6.47
C PHE A 127 14.51 -6.46 -7.65
N SER A 128 14.03 -5.21 -7.53
CA SER A 128 14.24 -4.19 -8.56
C SER A 128 15.72 -3.85 -8.73
N GLY A 129 16.44 -3.69 -7.62
CA GLY A 129 17.88 -3.48 -7.64
C GLY A 129 18.60 -4.65 -8.31
N TRP A 130 18.23 -5.88 -7.98
CA TRP A 130 18.79 -7.07 -8.62
C TRP A 130 18.52 -7.11 -10.13
N ILE A 131 17.29 -6.82 -10.59
CA ILE A 131 16.97 -6.77 -12.03
C ILE A 131 17.89 -5.79 -12.76
N ILE A 132 18.10 -4.59 -12.21
CA ILE A 132 18.94 -3.59 -12.88
C ILE A 132 20.40 -4.03 -12.91
N HIS A 133 20.93 -4.63 -11.85
CA HIS A 133 22.30 -5.15 -11.85
C HIS A 133 22.49 -6.33 -12.81
N LEU A 134 21.49 -7.21 -12.94
CA LEU A 134 21.47 -8.27 -13.93
C LEU A 134 21.52 -7.70 -15.36
N LEU A 135 20.71 -6.67 -15.63
CA LEU A 135 20.69 -5.97 -16.92
C LEU A 135 22.00 -5.22 -17.20
N ASP A 136 22.65 -4.68 -16.16
CA ASP A 136 23.94 -4.01 -16.25
C ASP A 136 25.13 -5.00 -16.18
N SER A 137 24.88 -6.32 -16.23
CA SER A 137 25.89 -7.40 -16.23
C SER A 137 26.83 -7.44 -15.01
N ILE A 138 26.43 -6.80 -13.91
CA ILE A 138 27.15 -6.83 -12.64
C ILE A 138 26.69 -8.08 -11.88
N HIS A 139 27.57 -9.06 -11.71
CA HIS A 139 27.27 -10.26 -10.94
C HIS A 139 27.24 -9.92 -9.44
N GLN A 140 26.04 -9.71 -8.92
CA GLN A 140 25.81 -9.50 -7.48
C GLN A 140 24.74 -10.48 -7.04
N ASP A 141 25.03 -11.26 -5.99
CA ASP A 141 24.10 -12.28 -5.48
C ASP A 141 22.90 -11.61 -4.80
N LEU A 142 21.70 -12.17 -5.02
CA LEU A 142 20.46 -11.75 -4.37
C LEU A 142 20.53 -11.95 -2.85
N ALA A 143 21.24 -12.99 -2.40
CA ALA A 143 21.36 -13.33 -0.99
C ALA A 143 22.05 -12.21 -0.20
N ASP A 144 23.15 -11.67 -0.73
CA ASP A 144 23.91 -10.60 -0.09
C ASP A 144 23.10 -9.31 0.02
N ARG A 145 22.36 -8.93 -1.04
CA ARG A 145 21.49 -7.75 -1.00
C ARG A 145 20.34 -7.88 -0.01
N ASN A 146 19.74 -9.05 0.10
CA ASN A 146 18.68 -9.28 1.07
C ASN A 146 19.18 -9.13 2.51
N GLU A 147 20.40 -9.59 2.80
CA GLU A 147 21.01 -9.39 4.12
C GLU A 147 21.34 -7.91 4.38
N ASP A 148 21.76 -7.14 3.37
CA ASP A 148 21.97 -5.69 3.52
C ASP A 148 20.67 -4.93 3.83
N TYR A 149 19.59 -5.20 3.09
CA TYR A 149 18.28 -4.60 3.36
C TYR A 149 17.72 -5.01 4.72
N LYS A 150 17.93 -6.26 5.13
CA LYS A 150 17.54 -6.76 6.44
C LYS A 150 18.33 -6.07 7.56
N ARG A 151 19.64 -5.87 7.38
CA ARG A 151 20.46 -5.08 8.32
C ARG A 151 19.98 -3.64 8.41
N MET A 152 19.68 -2.99 7.29
CA MET A 152 19.08 -1.65 7.28
C MET A 152 17.76 -1.61 8.03
N LEU A 153 16.91 -2.62 7.90
CA LEU A 153 15.65 -2.69 8.64
C LEU A 153 15.87 -2.88 10.15
N VAL A 154 16.77 -3.80 10.54
CA VAL A 154 17.10 -4.02 11.96
C VAL A 154 17.70 -2.77 12.58
N ASP A 155 18.61 -2.08 11.86
CA ASP A 155 19.19 -0.82 12.31
C ASP A 155 18.16 0.31 12.38
N ALA A 156 17.24 0.41 11.42
CA ALA A 156 16.14 1.37 11.49
C ALA A 156 15.20 1.13 12.66
N LEU A 157 15.02 -0.12 13.10
CA LEU A 157 14.24 -0.47 14.28
C LEU A 157 14.99 -0.17 15.58
N ALA A 158 16.31 -0.40 15.61
CA ALA A 158 17.15 -0.14 16.78
C ALA A 158 17.43 1.36 16.97
N ASN A 159 17.70 2.09 15.88
CA ASN A 159 18.11 3.49 15.83
C ASN A 159 17.21 4.30 14.87
N PRO A 160 15.92 4.52 15.22
CA PRO A 160 14.95 5.13 14.30
C PRO A 160 15.23 6.61 13.99
N THR A 161 15.85 7.35 14.92
CA THR A 161 16.19 8.77 14.72
C THR A 161 17.27 8.96 13.65
N ASP A 162 18.22 8.03 13.59
CA ASP A 162 19.35 8.07 12.67
C ASP A 162 18.92 7.61 11.27
N ASN A 163 17.91 6.74 11.21
CA ASN A 163 17.32 6.19 9.98
C ASN A 163 16.08 6.95 9.48
N LYS A 164 15.84 8.18 9.96
CA LYS A 164 14.65 8.97 9.61
C LYS A 164 14.40 9.12 8.09
N ARG A 165 15.46 9.23 7.28
CA ARG A 165 15.35 9.34 5.80
C ARG A 165 14.84 8.03 5.19
N ASN A 166 15.37 6.89 5.64
CA ASN A 166 14.98 5.55 5.19
C ASN A 166 13.54 5.23 5.59
N ILE A 167 13.18 5.53 6.84
CA ILE A 167 11.81 5.33 7.35
C ILE A 167 10.83 6.22 6.58
N TYR A 168 11.16 7.49 6.40
CA TYR A 168 10.33 8.42 5.62
C TYR A 168 10.16 7.94 4.17
N PHE A 169 11.24 7.50 3.53
CA PHE A 169 11.19 6.95 2.18
C PHE A 169 10.25 5.74 2.09
N GLY A 170 10.39 4.77 3.01
CA GLY A 170 9.52 3.61 3.08
C GLY A 170 8.05 3.97 3.33
N LEU A 171 7.77 4.97 4.17
CA LEU A 171 6.42 5.46 4.43
C LEU A 171 5.78 6.05 3.17
N ILE A 172 6.48 6.93 2.44
CA ILE A 172 5.96 7.54 1.20
C ILE A 172 5.69 6.46 0.14
N MET A 173 6.59 5.49 0.00
CA MET A 173 6.42 4.34 -0.89
C MET A 173 5.21 3.46 -0.50
N GLY A 174 4.92 3.34 0.78
CA GLY A 174 3.78 2.56 1.29
C GLY A 174 2.43 3.26 1.18
N VAL A 175 2.38 4.58 0.89
CA VAL A 175 1.12 5.35 0.85
C VAL A 175 0.13 4.77 -0.15
N SER A 176 0.59 4.37 -1.34
CA SER A 176 -0.28 3.85 -2.39
C SER A 176 -0.94 2.52 -1.99
N ALA A 177 -0.15 1.62 -1.38
CA ALA A 177 -0.60 0.34 -0.86
C ALA A 177 -1.62 0.48 0.28
N MET A 178 -1.53 1.57 1.03
CA MET A 178 -2.42 1.86 2.16
C MET A 178 -3.74 2.52 1.72
N LEU A 179 -3.87 3.02 0.49
CA LEU A 179 -5.09 3.73 0.05
C LEU A 179 -6.40 2.94 0.25
N PRO A 180 -6.49 1.64 -0.11
CA PRO A 180 -7.71 0.86 0.09
C PRO A 180 -8.03 0.69 1.59
N THR A 181 -7.01 0.35 2.38
CA THR A 181 -7.12 0.15 3.83
C THR A 181 -7.48 1.43 4.56
N CYS A 182 -6.81 2.55 4.24
CA CYS A 182 -7.09 3.87 4.79
C CYS A 182 -8.51 4.32 4.46
N SER A 183 -9.00 4.06 3.24
CA SER A 183 -10.38 4.38 2.86
C SER A 183 -11.39 3.61 3.73
N TYR A 184 -11.15 2.32 3.94
CA TYR A 184 -12.00 1.47 4.77
C TYR A 184 -12.00 1.87 6.25
N VAL A 185 -10.82 2.08 6.84
CA VAL A 185 -10.65 2.55 8.23
C VAL A 185 -11.25 3.94 8.41
N PHE A 186 -11.06 4.86 7.45
CA PHE A 186 -11.65 6.20 7.48
C PHE A 186 -13.17 6.13 7.53
N MET A 187 -13.81 5.27 6.74
CA MET A 187 -15.26 5.06 6.81
C MET A 187 -15.71 4.53 8.17
N PHE A 188 -14.92 3.64 8.79
CA PHE A 188 -15.20 3.13 10.14
C PHE A 188 -15.13 4.23 11.20
N LEU A 189 -14.06 5.04 11.17
CA LEU A 189 -13.89 6.18 12.07
C LEU A 189 -14.99 7.22 11.89
N LYS A 190 -15.32 7.57 10.63
CA LYS A 190 -16.42 8.48 10.29
C LYS A 190 -17.76 7.98 10.84
N SER A 191 -18.05 6.69 10.69
CA SER A 191 -19.28 6.09 11.21
C SER A 191 -19.32 6.12 12.74
N SER A 192 -18.20 5.78 13.39
CA SER A 192 -18.07 5.83 14.85
C SER A 192 -18.28 7.24 15.38
N PHE A 193 -17.64 8.24 14.76
CA PHE A 193 -17.79 9.65 15.13
C PHE A 193 -19.23 10.14 14.97
N ARG A 194 -19.87 9.83 13.85
CA ARG A 194 -21.25 10.22 13.57
C ARG A 194 -22.22 9.65 14.61
N THR A 195 -22.08 8.38 14.98
CA THR A 195 -22.96 7.77 15.98
C THR A 195 -22.71 8.31 17.40
N ILE A 196 -21.45 8.59 17.76
CA ILE A 196 -21.10 9.16 19.09
C ILE A 196 -21.61 10.59 19.22
N PHE A 197 -21.48 11.42 18.17
CA PHE A 197 -21.90 12.82 18.21
C PHE A 197 -23.40 13.02 17.96
N GLN A 198 -24.07 12.17 17.16
CA GLN A 198 -25.53 12.25 16.97
C GLN A 198 -26.34 11.64 18.11
N GLN A 199 -25.73 10.95 19.08
CA GLN A 199 -26.42 10.54 20.32
C GLN A 199 -26.46 11.65 21.38
N LYS A 200 -25.82 12.81 21.13
CA LYS A 200 -25.69 13.90 22.10
C LYS A 200 -26.69 15.05 21.89
N TYR A 201 -27.59 14.91 20.92
CA TYR A 201 -28.74 15.78 20.62
C TYR A 201 -29.97 14.91 20.36
#